data_AF-A0A8S3CXZ8-F1
#
_entry.id   AF-A0A8S3CXZ8-F1
#
_cell.length_a   1.000
_cell.length_b   1.000
_cell.length_c   1.000
_cell.angle_alpha   90.00
_cell.angle_beta   90.00
_cell.angle_gamma   90.00
#
_symmetry.space_group_name_H-M   'P 1'
#
loop_
_entity.id
_entity.type
_entity.pdbx_description
1 polymer ?
#
loop_
_entity_poly.entity_id
_entity_poly.type
_entity_poly.pdbx_seq_one_letter_code
_entity_poly.pdbx_strand_id
1 'polypeptide(L)'
;MVNLEELDLHLVVHCEKRFVDDYNLKYNIINHLFQLNKLLFNIRSCLYLNDQVYSLPNEDCQHSFNDFKNNKIISCVDYFPDFKHDQCHIYTYTYRAKAYEYITNNFPGRLFKYVREVSLYDDRPFEHEFFVKIPESFPFMEQLTIYNRKPQTNKFYEQSNYDNQHLSPIQYSYLSVLELFSAHDDYVEQFLLDIKKHL
;
A
#
# COMPACT_ATOMS: atom_id res chain seq x y z
N MET A 1 -4.58 35.79 -7.43
CA MET A 1 -4.77 34.66 -6.49
C MET A 1 -5.65 33.63 -7.18
N VAL A 2 -5.23 32.38 -7.21
CA VAL A 2 -5.99 31.30 -7.86
C VAL A 2 -7.16 30.95 -6.96
N ASN A 3 -8.39 31.05 -7.48
CA ASN A 3 -9.62 30.62 -6.81
C ASN A 3 -9.72 29.09 -6.89
N LEU A 4 -8.85 28.39 -6.15
CA LEU A 4 -8.86 26.92 -6.13
C LEU A 4 -9.86 26.43 -5.09
N GLU A 5 -11.00 25.93 -5.55
CA GLU A 5 -12.06 25.40 -4.69
C GLU A 5 -11.89 23.91 -4.36
N GLU A 6 -11.40 23.11 -5.31
CA GLU A 6 -11.13 21.69 -5.12
C GLU A 6 -9.65 21.35 -5.41
N LEU A 7 -9.06 20.48 -4.59
CA LEU A 7 -7.71 19.95 -4.79
C LEU A 7 -7.69 18.44 -4.55
N ASP A 8 -7.11 17.69 -5.50
CA ASP A 8 -6.74 16.29 -5.35
C ASP A 8 -5.21 16.20 -5.31
N LEU A 9 -4.67 16.04 -4.11
CA LEU A 9 -3.23 16.11 -3.84
C LEU A 9 -2.62 14.72 -3.82
N HIS A 10 -1.69 14.45 -4.73
CA HIS A 10 -0.78 13.32 -4.62
C HIS A 10 0.61 13.83 -4.22
N LEU A 11 1.10 13.40 -3.05
CA LEU A 11 2.35 13.88 -2.47
C LEU A 11 3.20 12.71 -2.00
N VAL A 12 4.44 12.65 -2.49
CA VAL A 12 5.47 11.74 -1.98
C VAL A 12 6.59 12.61 -1.43
N VAL A 13 6.91 12.45 -0.14
CA VAL A 13 7.91 13.27 0.54
C VAL A 13 8.87 12.43 1.36
N HIS A 14 10.14 12.79 1.27
CA HIS A 14 11.17 12.28 2.17
C HIS A 14 11.35 13.28 3.31
N CYS A 15 11.06 12.84 4.52
CA CYS A 15 11.14 13.62 5.74
C CYS A 15 12.38 13.21 6.53
N GLU A 16 12.93 14.14 7.32
CA GLU A 16 14.10 13.86 8.17
C GLU A 16 13.72 13.44 9.60
N LYS A 17 12.58 13.92 10.11
CA LYS A 17 12.27 13.87 11.56
C LYS A 17 10.91 13.29 11.91
N ARG A 18 9.89 13.53 11.08
CA ARG A 18 8.51 13.07 11.33
C ARG A 18 7.74 12.91 10.03
N PHE A 19 6.74 12.04 10.05
CA PHE A 19 5.78 11.93 8.94
C PHE A 19 4.94 13.19 8.80
N VAL A 20 4.31 13.36 7.64
CA VAL A 20 3.31 14.41 7.43
C VAL A 20 2.08 14.07 8.28
N ASP A 21 1.70 15.00 9.15
CA ASP A 21 0.51 14.94 9.99
C ASP A 21 -0.54 15.98 9.57
N ASP A 22 -1.64 16.07 10.30
CA ASP A 22 -2.70 17.06 10.05
C ASP A 22 -2.20 18.51 10.22
N TYR A 23 -1.30 18.75 11.19
CA TYR A 23 -0.71 20.06 11.45
C TYR A 23 0.08 20.54 10.24
N ASN A 24 0.89 19.67 9.64
CA ASN A 24 1.61 19.93 8.41
C ASN A 24 0.66 20.34 7.27
N LEU A 25 -0.45 19.63 7.07
CA LEU A 25 -1.42 19.97 6.01
C LEU A 25 -2.19 21.26 6.29
N LYS A 26 -2.64 21.46 7.54
CA LYS A 26 -3.35 22.67 7.95
C LYS A 26 -2.48 23.90 7.73
N TYR A 27 -1.25 23.86 8.26
CA TYR A 27 -0.33 25.00 8.21
C TYR A 27 0.16 25.31 6.79
N ASN A 28 0.56 24.31 6.01
CA ASN A 28 1.22 24.53 4.72
C ASN A 28 0.28 24.59 3.52
N ILE A 29 -0.96 24.09 3.63
CA ILE A 29 -1.89 24.03 2.49
C ILE A 29 -3.20 24.74 2.84
N ILE A 30 -3.93 24.25 3.84
CA ILE A 30 -5.31 24.69 4.10
C ILE A 30 -5.35 26.18 4.48
N ASN A 31 -4.41 26.63 5.32
CA ASN A 31 -4.35 28.03 5.76
C ASN A 31 -3.97 29.01 4.64
N HIS A 32 -3.45 28.54 3.51
CA HIS A 32 -3.07 29.39 2.38
C HIS A 32 -4.08 29.35 1.24
N LEU A 33 -4.96 28.34 1.20
CA LEU A 33 -5.98 28.14 0.18
C LEU A 33 -7.37 28.39 0.76
N PHE A 34 -7.67 29.65 1.09
CA PHE A 34 -8.90 30.03 1.81
C PHE A 34 -10.22 29.69 1.10
N GLN A 35 -10.20 29.49 -0.21
CA GLN A 35 -11.38 29.10 -1.01
C GLN A 35 -11.51 27.58 -1.18
N LEU A 36 -10.54 26.80 -0.69
CA LEU A 36 -10.54 25.34 -0.81
C LEU A 36 -11.67 24.76 0.05
N ASN A 37 -12.73 24.32 -0.61
CA ASN A 37 -13.89 23.70 0.02
C ASN A 37 -13.76 22.16 0.10
N LYS A 38 -12.90 21.58 -0.75
CA LYS A 38 -12.71 20.13 -0.86
C LYS A 38 -11.26 19.78 -1.12
N LEU A 39 -10.71 19.00 -0.20
CA LEU A 39 -9.36 18.48 -0.28
C LEU A 39 -9.39 16.96 -0.23
N LEU A 40 -9.01 16.34 -1.33
CA LEU A 40 -8.68 14.91 -1.39
C LEU A 40 -7.16 14.78 -1.40
N PHE A 41 -6.65 13.73 -0.79
CA PHE A 41 -5.22 13.50 -0.83
C PHE A 41 -4.83 12.04 -0.72
N ASN A 42 -3.66 11.74 -1.28
CA ASN A 42 -2.79 10.63 -0.96
C ASN A 42 -1.41 11.22 -0.67
N ILE A 43 -0.93 10.98 0.55
CA ILE A 43 0.39 11.41 0.99
C ILE A 43 1.17 10.18 1.43
N ARG A 44 2.31 9.92 0.79
CA ARG A 44 3.33 8.99 1.26
C ARG A 44 4.49 9.77 1.85
N SER A 45 4.71 9.60 3.15
CA SER A 45 5.83 10.19 3.87
C SER A 45 6.85 9.10 4.18
N CYS A 46 8.11 9.36 3.86
CA CYS A 46 9.21 8.42 4.02
C CYS A 46 10.22 9.00 5.04
N LEU A 47 10.64 8.24 6.04
CA LEU A 47 11.65 8.63 7.02
C LEU A 47 12.89 7.75 6.88
N TYR A 48 14.07 8.35 6.81
CA TYR A 48 15.33 7.64 6.92
C TYR A 48 15.79 7.60 8.38
N LEU A 49 15.94 6.39 8.92
CA LEU A 49 16.38 6.17 10.28
C LEU A 49 17.91 6.27 10.34
N ASN A 50 18.41 7.50 10.52
CA ASN A 50 19.81 7.77 10.85
C ASN A 50 20.08 7.42 12.33
N ASP A 51 19.97 6.12 12.65
CA ASP A 51 20.19 5.49 13.96
C ASP A 51 19.17 5.84 15.07
N GLN A 52 18.06 6.49 14.72
CA GLN A 52 16.92 6.71 15.61
C GLN A 52 15.83 5.68 15.31
N VAL A 53 15.34 4.96 16.32
CA VAL A 53 14.16 4.07 16.18
C VAL A 53 12.94 4.86 16.63
N TYR A 54 12.32 5.60 15.72
CA TYR A 54 11.02 6.21 15.99
C TYR A 54 9.93 5.34 15.40
N SER A 55 9.51 4.33 16.16
CA SER A 55 8.29 3.61 15.84
C SER A 55 7.07 4.44 16.25
N LEU A 56 6.53 5.22 15.31
CA LEU A 56 5.28 5.96 15.48
C LEU A 56 4.10 5.05 15.15
N PRO A 57 3.38 4.51 16.16
CA PRO A 57 2.27 3.60 15.90
C PRO A 57 1.24 4.22 14.95
N ASN A 58 0.61 3.38 14.13
CA ASN A 58 -0.34 3.85 13.12
C ASN A 58 -1.49 4.63 13.76
N GLU A 59 -1.88 4.28 14.98
CA GLU A 59 -2.89 4.94 15.78
C GLU A 59 -2.58 6.43 15.98
N ASP A 60 -1.32 6.79 16.24
CA ASP A 60 -0.93 8.19 16.44
C ASP A 60 -1.06 8.98 15.14
N CYS A 61 -0.63 8.38 14.02
CA CYS A 61 -0.81 8.97 12.69
C CYS A 61 -2.30 9.16 12.39
N GLN A 62 -3.11 8.12 12.60
CA GLN A 62 -4.56 8.15 12.37
C GLN A 62 -5.25 9.20 13.25
N HIS A 63 -4.88 9.30 14.53
CA HIS A 63 -5.47 10.23 15.50
C HIS A 63 -5.21 11.69 15.15
N SER A 64 -4.06 12.01 14.53
CA SER A 64 -3.79 13.39 14.10
C SER A 64 -4.88 13.93 13.17
N PHE A 65 -5.54 13.05 12.39
CA PHE A 65 -6.57 13.44 11.43
C PHE A 65 -8.00 13.44 11.97
N ASN A 66 -8.22 13.21 13.27
CA ASN A 66 -9.58 13.13 13.85
C ASN A 66 -10.39 14.42 13.67
N ASP A 67 -9.73 15.58 13.74
CA ASP A 67 -10.37 16.90 13.58
C ASP A 67 -10.42 17.37 12.11
N PHE A 68 -9.94 16.56 11.18
CA PHE A 68 -9.95 16.90 9.77
C PHE A 68 -11.37 16.74 9.23
N LYS A 69 -11.91 17.77 8.54
CA LYS A 69 -13.30 17.82 8.06
C LYS A 69 -13.73 16.72 7.05
N ASN A 70 -12.90 15.70 6.81
CA ASN A 70 -13.19 14.52 6.01
C ASN A 70 -13.12 13.26 6.88
N ASN A 71 -14.28 12.77 7.35
CA ASN A 71 -14.40 11.68 8.34
C ASN A 71 -13.92 10.29 7.87
N LYS A 72 -13.24 10.17 6.73
CA LYS A 72 -12.72 8.89 6.21
C LYS A 72 -11.31 9.05 5.68
N ILE A 73 -10.39 9.34 6.60
CA ILE A 73 -8.95 9.28 6.37
C ILE A 73 -8.46 7.93 6.89
N ILE A 74 -7.60 7.28 6.11
CA ILE A 74 -6.96 6.03 6.51
C ILE A 74 -5.46 6.30 6.54
N SER A 75 -4.80 5.82 7.58
CA SER A 75 -3.35 5.73 7.63
C SER A 75 -2.87 4.28 7.70
N CYS A 76 -1.69 4.04 7.14
CA CYS A 76 -0.90 2.84 7.33
C CYS A 76 0.54 3.26 7.59
N VAL A 77 1.18 2.66 8.59
CA VAL A 77 2.60 2.88 8.90
C VAL A 77 3.32 1.56 8.74
N ASP A 78 4.42 1.60 8.00
CA ASP A 78 5.28 0.44 7.78
C ASP A 78 6.71 0.75 8.16
N TYR A 79 7.35 -0.29 8.69
CA TYR A 79 8.70 -0.26 9.19
C TYR A 79 9.54 -1.21 8.34
N PHE A 80 10.65 -0.70 7.82
CA PHE A 80 11.58 -1.49 7.01
C PHE A 80 12.98 -1.47 7.65
N PRO A 81 13.21 -2.30 8.68
CA PRO A 81 14.48 -2.35 9.40
C PRO A 81 15.68 -2.64 8.49
N ASP A 82 15.53 -3.48 7.47
CA ASP A 82 16.63 -3.87 6.57
C ASP A 82 17.13 -2.66 5.76
N PHE A 83 16.27 -1.66 5.53
CA PHE A 83 16.56 -0.45 4.77
C PHE A 83 16.71 0.80 5.65
N LYS A 84 16.63 0.64 6.98
CA LYS A 84 16.60 1.75 7.94
C LYS A 84 15.64 2.85 7.49
N HIS A 85 14.44 2.47 7.10
CA HIS A 85 13.45 3.39 6.54
C HIS A 85 12.06 3.03 7.04
N ASP A 86 11.26 4.05 7.33
CA ASP A 86 9.84 3.88 7.65
C ASP A 86 8.99 4.67 6.67
N GLN A 87 7.78 4.18 6.39
CA GLN A 87 6.79 4.94 5.63
C GLN A 87 5.51 5.12 6.42
N CYS A 88 4.86 6.26 6.18
CA CYS A 88 3.48 6.49 6.55
C CYS A 88 2.72 6.89 5.30
N HIS A 89 1.66 6.15 5.01
CA HIS A 89 0.76 6.43 3.92
C HIS A 89 -0.57 6.88 4.50
N ILE A 90 -0.98 8.11 4.20
CA ILE A 90 -2.26 8.68 4.64
C ILE A 90 -3.04 9.11 3.42
N TYR A 91 -4.30 8.71 3.34
CA TYR A 91 -5.15 9.04 2.20
C TYR A 91 -6.61 9.20 2.58
N THR A 92 -7.30 10.06 1.83
CA THR A 92 -8.76 10.16 1.85
C THR A 92 -9.39 8.99 1.11
N TYR A 93 -10.47 8.44 1.64
CA TYR A 93 -11.15 7.22 1.17
C TYR A 93 -11.49 7.20 -0.34
N THR A 94 -11.70 8.35 -0.99
CA THR A 94 -11.88 8.42 -2.44
C THR A 94 -10.53 8.42 -3.17
N TYR A 95 -9.75 7.35 -2.98
CA TYR A 95 -8.49 7.21 -3.69
C TYR A 95 -8.76 7.05 -5.19
N ARG A 96 -8.32 8.03 -5.98
CA ARG A 96 -8.52 8.10 -7.43
C ARG A 96 -7.25 7.94 -8.24
N ALA A 97 -6.10 7.77 -7.59
CA ALA A 97 -4.86 7.62 -8.32
C ALA A 97 -4.83 6.30 -9.08
N LYS A 98 -4.09 6.32 -10.20
CA LYS A 98 -3.91 5.15 -11.06
C LYS A 98 -3.03 4.09 -10.40
N ALA A 99 -2.03 4.49 -9.63
CA ALA A 99 -1.06 3.58 -9.02
C ALA A 99 -1.21 3.54 -7.49
N TYR A 100 -0.95 2.40 -6.86
CA TYR A 100 -0.72 2.28 -5.43
C TYR A 100 0.61 1.55 -5.24
N GLU A 101 1.62 2.29 -4.81
CA GLU A 101 2.97 1.75 -4.69
C GLU A 101 3.33 1.35 -3.26
N TYR A 102 4.19 0.34 -3.13
CA TYR A 102 4.79 -0.13 -1.88
C TYR A 102 3.79 -0.58 -0.81
N ILE A 103 2.78 -1.34 -1.22
CA ILE A 103 1.85 -2.01 -0.31
C ILE A 103 2.59 -3.12 0.46
N THR A 104 2.43 -3.13 1.78
CA THR A 104 3.07 -4.07 2.70
C THR A 104 2.07 -5.07 3.28
N ASN A 105 2.52 -6.01 4.10
CA ASN A 105 1.64 -6.94 4.83
C ASN A 105 0.70 -6.24 5.83
N ASN A 106 0.95 -4.98 6.22
CA ASN A 106 0.05 -4.23 7.10
C ASN A 106 -1.15 -3.64 6.35
N PHE A 107 -1.22 -3.84 5.04
CA PHE A 107 -2.33 -3.38 4.22
C PHE A 107 -3.67 -3.88 4.77
N PRO A 108 -4.58 -2.97 5.18
CA PRO A 108 -5.80 -3.36 5.88
C PRO A 108 -6.89 -3.96 4.98
N GLY A 109 -6.67 -4.00 3.65
CA GLY A 109 -7.65 -4.45 2.66
C GLY A 109 -8.83 -3.49 2.52
N ARG A 110 -8.98 -2.85 1.35
CA ARG A 110 -10.11 -1.92 1.06
C ARG A 110 -10.34 -1.87 -0.45
N LEU A 111 -11.53 -1.41 -0.85
CA LEU A 111 -11.86 -1.29 -2.27
C LEU A 111 -11.24 -0.03 -2.91
N PHE A 112 -10.39 -0.24 -3.91
CA PHE A 112 -9.69 0.78 -4.69
C PHE A 112 -9.99 0.64 -6.18
N LYS A 113 -11.23 0.91 -6.58
CA LYS A 113 -11.73 0.68 -7.95
C LYS A 113 -11.03 1.49 -9.06
N TYR A 114 -10.28 2.53 -8.73
CA TYR A 114 -9.60 3.39 -9.71
C TYR A 114 -8.12 3.02 -9.91
N VAL A 115 -7.56 2.21 -9.02
CA VAL A 115 -6.17 1.75 -9.13
C VAL A 115 -6.09 0.71 -10.24
N ARG A 116 -5.03 0.82 -11.05
CA ARG A 116 -4.67 -0.05 -12.17
C ARG A 116 -3.29 -0.65 -11.98
N GLU A 117 -2.40 0.06 -11.30
CA GLU A 117 -1.02 -0.35 -11.07
C GLU A 117 -0.81 -0.53 -9.56
N VAL A 118 -0.34 -1.70 -9.15
CA VAL A 118 -0.04 -1.99 -7.75
C VAL A 118 1.40 -2.46 -7.64
N SER A 119 2.15 -1.92 -6.70
CA SER A 119 3.43 -2.50 -6.29
C SER A 119 3.42 -2.96 -4.85
N LEU A 120 3.97 -4.14 -4.61
CA LEU A 120 4.08 -4.79 -3.31
C LEU A 120 5.53 -4.81 -2.87
N TYR A 121 5.77 -4.45 -1.61
CA TYR A 121 7.08 -4.50 -0.99
C TYR A 121 6.93 -4.67 0.52
N ASP A 122 7.68 -5.61 1.11
CA ASP A 122 7.80 -5.75 2.57
C ASP A 122 9.11 -6.47 2.89
N ASP A 123 9.68 -6.21 4.07
CA ASP A 123 10.83 -6.94 4.60
C ASP A 123 10.42 -8.35 5.07
N ARG A 124 9.12 -8.58 5.29
CA ARG A 124 8.52 -9.89 5.59
C ARG A 124 8.01 -10.55 4.31
N PRO A 125 7.98 -11.90 4.23
CA PRO A 125 7.38 -12.57 3.08
C PRO A 125 5.90 -12.24 2.92
N PHE A 126 5.42 -12.25 1.67
CA PHE A 126 3.99 -12.21 1.38
C PHE A 126 3.47 -13.65 1.28
N GLU A 127 2.54 -14.03 2.14
CA GLU A 127 1.92 -15.36 2.11
C GLU A 127 0.71 -15.37 1.16
N HIS A 128 0.22 -16.56 0.78
CA HIS A 128 -0.88 -16.72 -0.17
C HIS A 128 -2.13 -15.91 0.20
N GLU A 129 -2.51 -15.87 1.48
CA GLU A 129 -3.68 -15.13 1.97
C GLU A 129 -3.55 -13.62 1.75
N PHE A 130 -2.32 -13.09 1.68
CA PHE A 130 -2.11 -11.71 1.30
C PHE A 130 -2.52 -11.48 -0.16
N PHE A 131 -2.09 -12.38 -1.05
CA PHE A 131 -2.41 -12.31 -2.46
C PHE A 131 -3.90 -12.55 -2.76
N VAL A 132 -4.63 -13.28 -1.90
CA VAL A 132 -6.10 -13.39 -1.99
C VAL A 132 -6.78 -12.03 -1.77
N LYS A 133 -6.25 -11.19 -0.88
CA LYS A 133 -6.83 -9.86 -0.57
C LYS A 133 -6.58 -8.82 -1.66
N ILE A 134 -5.55 -8.99 -2.49
CA ILE A 134 -5.18 -8.04 -3.54
C ILE A 134 -6.28 -7.88 -4.60
N PRO A 135 -6.77 -8.92 -5.28
CA PRO A 135 -7.83 -8.76 -6.30
C PRO A 135 -9.16 -8.27 -5.70
N GLU A 136 -9.46 -8.59 -4.44
CA GLU A 136 -10.64 -8.04 -3.73
C GLU A 136 -10.52 -6.53 -3.52
N SER A 137 -9.30 -6.08 -3.21
CA SER A 137 -9.00 -4.66 -2.98
C SER A 137 -8.87 -3.89 -4.29
N PHE A 138 -8.35 -4.53 -5.34
CA PHE A 138 -8.01 -3.91 -6.62
C PHE A 138 -8.67 -4.67 -7.79
N PRO A 139 -10.01 -4.64 -7.91
CA PRO A 139 -10.73 -5.51 -8.85
C PRO A 139 -10.49 -5.20 -10.33
N PHE A 140 -9.87 -4.07 -10.65
CA PHE A 140 -9.55 -3.64 -12.01
C PHE A 140 -8.05 -3.45 -12.22
N MET A 141 -7.21 -4.05 -11.36
CA MET A 141 -5.75 -3.97 -11.48
C MET A 141 -5.28 -4.61 -12.79
N GLU A 142 -4.48 -3.86 -13.54
CA GLU A 142 -3.90 -4.26 -14.83
C GLU A 142 -2.43 -4.66 -14.70
N GLN A 143 -1.72 -4.12 -13.69
CA GLN A 143 -0.32 -4.39 -13.42
C GLN A 143 -0.08 -4.66 -11.93
N LEU A 144 0.62 -5.75 -11.64
CA LEU A 144 1.10 -6.12 -10.33
C LEU A 144 2.62 -6.25 -10.36
N THR A 145 3.30 -5.48 -9.53
CA THR A 145 4.75 -5.53 -9.37
C THR A 145 5.10 -6.01 -7.96
N ILE A 146 5.98 -7.00 -7.82
CA ILE A 146 6.37 -7.59 -6.54
C ILE A 146 7.87 -7.41 -6.32
N TYR A 147 8.21 -6.78 -5.19
CA TYR A 147 9.58 -6.60 -4.70
C TYR A 147 9.72 -7.31 -3.35
N ASN A 148 10.04 -8.60 -3.34
CA ASN A 148 10.22 -9.31 -2.07
C ASN A 148 11.25 -10.44 -2.19
N ARG A 149 12.39 -10.30 -1.49
CA ARG A 149 13.48 -11.27 -1.54
C ARG A 149 13.30 -12.44 -0.57
N LYS A 150 12.37 -12.34 0.37
CA LYS A 150 12.20 -13.37 1.39
C LYS A 150 11.37 -14.54 0.83
N PRO A 151 11.78 -15.79 1.06
CA PRO A 151 10.97 -16.96 0.73
C PRO A 151 9.66 -16.95 1.52
N GLN A 152 8.61 -17.51 0.94
CA GLN A 152 7.35 -17.74 1.64
C GLN A 152 7.57 -18.77 2.75
N THR A 153 6.97 -18.52 3.91
CA THR A 153 7.10 -19.44 5.05
C THR A 153 6.15 -20.62 4.87
N ASN A 154 4.98 -20.38 4.31
CA ASN A 154 3.94 -21.38 4.09
C ASN A 154 3.86 -21.71 2.60
N LYS A 155 4.73 -22.59 2.13
CA LYS A 155 4.76 -23.04 0.73
C LYS A 155 3.58 -23.95 0.41
N PHE A 156 2.50 -23.38 -0.11
CA PHE A 156 1.27 -24.12 -0.40
C PHE A 156 1.38 -25.11 -1.56
N TYR A 157 2.33 -24.90 -2.48
CA TYR A 157 2.57 -25.82 -3.60
C TYR A 157 3.36 -27.08 -3.20
N GLU A 158 4.03 -27.10 -2.05
CA GLU A 158 4.75 -28.27 -1.53
C GLU A 158 3.88 -29.14 -0.61
N GLN A 159 2.85 -28.54 0.02
CA GLN A 159 1.97 -29.22 0.99
C GLN A 159 0.87 -30.09 0.36
N SER A 160 0.69 -30.04 -0.97
CA SER A 160 -0.37 -30.77 -1.70
C SER A 160 -0.20 -32.30 -1.70
N ASN A 161 0.82 -32.85 -1.05
CA ASN A 161 1.04 -34.30 -0.96
C ASN A 161 0.53 -34.95 0.33
N TYR A 162 0.15 -34.19 1.37
CA TYR A 162 -0.24 -34.77 2.66
C TYR A 162 -1.65 -34.43 3.14
N ASP A 163 -2.17 -33.23 2.87
CA ASP A 163 -3.54 -32.86 3.20
C ASP A 163 -4.17 -32.15 1.99
N ASN A 164 -5.29 -32.67 1.50
CA ASN A 164 -6.07 -32.16 0.36
C ASN A 164 -6.71 -30.77 0.60
N GLN A 165 -6.02 -29.84 1.26
CA GLN A 165 -6.43 -28.45 1.35
C GLN A 165 -5.97 -27.73 0.09
N HIS A 166 -6.67 -27.98 -1.02
CA HIS A 166 -6.55 -27.13 -2.20
C HIS A 166 -7.06 -25.74 -1.84
N LEU A 167 -6.16 -24.81 -1.54
CA LEU A 167 -6.51 -23.40 -1.46
C LEU A 167 -7.02 -22.92 -2.82
N SER A 168 -8.04 -22.06 -2.77
CA SER A 168 -8.68 -21.51 -3.96
C SER A 168 -7.65 -20.78 -4.82
N PRO A 169 -7.62 -21.03 -6.14
CA PRO A 169 -6.76 -20.27 -7.04
C PRO A 169 -7.09 -18.78 -6.96
N ILE A 170 -6.06 -17.94 -7.02
CA ILE A 170 -6.24 -16.49 -6.96
C ILE A 170 -6.57 -15.98 -8.37
N GLN A 171 -7.78 -15.47 -8.55
CA GLN A 171 -8.22 -14.95 -9.84
C GLN A 171 -7.97 -13.44 -9.95
N TYR A 172 -7.12 -13.05 -10.90
CA TYR A 172 -6.86 -11.66 -11.27
C TYR A 172 -7.48 -11.33 -12.63
N SER A 173 -8.76 -10.94 -12.64
CA SER A 173 -9.55 -10.82 -13.88
C SER A 173 -9.04 -9.82 -14.92
N TYR A 174 -8.26 -8.81 -14.52
CA TYR A 174 -7.77 -7.75 -15.40
C TYR A 174 -6.25 -7.66 -15.46
N LEU A 175 -5.54 -8.53 -14.73
CA LEU A 175 -4.08 -8.48 -14.67
C LEU A 175 -3.50 -8.88 -16.03
N SER A 176 -2.76 -7.96 -16.62
CA SER A 176 -2.10 -8.14 -17.92
C SER A 176 -0.57 -8.10 -17.81
N VAL A 177 -0.04 -7.51 -16.74
CA VAL A 177 1.39 -7.37 -16.49
C VAL A 177 1.71 -7.82 -15.06
N LEU A 178 2.52 -8.88 -14.93
CA LEU A 178 3.11 -9.31 -13.67
C LEU A 178 4.62 -9.08 -13.73
N GLU A 179 5.14 -8.27 -12.82
CA GLU A 179 6.57 -7.97 -12.71
C GLU A 179 7.10 -8.47 -11.36
N LEU A 180 8.15 -9.27 -11.41
CA LEU A 180 8.81 -9.84 -10.24
C LEU A 180 10.23 -9.27 -10.18
N PHE A 181 10.46 -8.23 -9.38
CA PHE A 181 11.75 -7.54 -9.32
C PHE A 181 12.50 -7.90 -8.04
N SER A 182 13.68 -8.52 -8.22
CA SER A 182 14.42 -9.07 -7.08
C SER A 182 13.52 -9.92 -6.16
N ALA A 183 12.56 -10.64 -6.73
CA ALA A 183 11.62 -11.45 -5.97
C ALA A 183 12.22 -12.85 -5.73
N HIS A 184 11.87 -13.48 -4.61
CA HIS A 184 12.18 -14.89 -4.38
C HIS A 184 11.41 -15.80 -5.36
N ASP A 185 11.99 -16.94 -5.71
CA ASP A 185 11.40 -17.87 -6.71
C ASP A 185 10.03 -18.43 -6.28
N ASP A 186 9.76 -18.51 -4.98
CA ASP A 186 8.44 -18.91 -4.44
C ASP A 186 7.29 -18.08 -5.02
N TYR A 187 7.49 -16.77 -5.27
CA TYR A 187 6.47 -15.92 -5.88
C TYR A 187 6.26 -16.29 -7.36
N VAL A 188 7.33 -16.64 -8.08
CA VAL A 188 7.22 -17.15 -9.45
C VAL A 188 6.38 -18.42 -9.46
N GLU A 189 6.66 -19.34 -8.54
CA GLU A 189 5.96 -20.61 -8.42
C GLU A 189 4.48 -20.42 -8.07
N GLN A 190 4.15 -19.55 -7.11
CA GLN A 190 2.77 -19.27 -6.75
C GLN A 190 1.95 -18.80 -7.97
N PHE A 191 2.47 -17.85 -8.76
CA PHE A 191 1.73 -17.33 -9.90
C PHE A 191 1.76 -18.26 -11.12
N LEU A 192 2.86 -18.96 -11.40
CA LEU A 192 2.97 -19.84 -12.58
C LEU A 192 2.32 -21.22 -12.39
N LEU A 193 2.37 -21.80 -11.19
CA LEU A 193 1.77 -23.11 -10.92
C LEU A 193 0.24 -23.02 -10.78
N ASP A 194 -0.29 -21.88 -10.32
CA ASP A 194 -1.73 -21.65 -10.32
C ASP A 194 -2.26 -21.38 -11.74
N ILE A 195 -1.49 -20.75 -12.62
CA ILE A 195 -1.87 -20.59 -14.06
C ILE A 195 -1.97 -21.95 -14.76
N LYS A 196 -1.10 -22.91 -14.45
CA LYS A 196 -1.16 -24.27 -15.04
C LYS A 196 -2.39 -25.08 -14.59
N LYS A 197 -3.05 -24.71 -13.48
CA LYS A 197 -4.29 -25.36 -13.04
C LYS A 197 -5.54 -24.83 -13.78
N HIS A 198 -5.38 -23.82 -14.64
CA HIS A 198 -6.46 -23.17 -15.39
C HIS A 198 -6.35 -23.34 -16.91
N LEU A 199 -5.37 -24.12 -17.39
CA LEU A 199 -5.28 -24.64 -18.77
C LEU A 199 -5.68 -26.11 -18.79
#